data_AF-A0A822SEJ9-F1
#
_entry.id   AF-A0A822SEJ9-F1
#
_cell.length_a   1.000
_cell.length_b   1.000
_cell.length_c   1.000
_cell.angle_alpha   90.00
_cell.angle_beta   90.00
_cell.angle_gamma   90.00
#
_symmetry.space_group_name_H-M   'P 1'
#
loop_
_entity.id
_entity.type
_entity.pdbx_description
1 polymer ?
#
loop_
_entity_poly.entity_id
_entity_poly.type
_entity_poly.pdbx_seq_one_letter_code
_entity_poly.pdbx_strand_id
1 'polypeptide(L)'
;MVGKEILERTHYYEKIGKNRNLVVSACLNFWFCCLENSHLIYADYFEMKLKKLLKDDTKVFEKSTFKFVEGYKIYLTESKESGIKQMDNVIKYFEFIESKSIALYFQKRLNELID
;
A
#
# COMPACT_ATOMS: atom_id res chain seq x y z
N MET A 1 3.94 2.33 19.66
CA MET A 1 3.30 1.61 18.54
C MET A 1 4.38 0.82 17.81
N VAL A 2 4.29 -0.50 17.77
CA VAL A 2 5.34 -1.41 17.27
C VAL A 2 5.79 -1.06 15.84
N GLY A 3 4.89 -0.60 14.97
CA GLY A 3 5.21 -0.19 13.60
C GLY A 3 6.17 1.00 13.48
N LYS A 4 6.11 1.96 14.42
CA LYS A 4 7.05 3.09 14.47
C LYS A 4 8.45 2.63 14.85
N GLU A 5 8.56 1.71 15.80
CA GLU A 5 9.83 1.15 16.25
C GLU A 5 10.51 0.27 15.18
N ILE A 6 9.72 -0.50 14.42
CA ILE A 6 10.20 -1.25 13.24
C ILE A 6 10.78 -0.29 12.19
N LEU A 7 10.12 0.85 11.97
CA LEU A 7 10.54 1.86 11.00
C LEU A 7 11.75 2.68 11.46
N GLU A 8 11.93 2.92 12.76
CA GLU A 8 13.11 3.61 13.29
C GLU A 8 14.38 2.75 13.17
N ARG A 9 14.23 1.43 13.05
CA ARG A 9 15.33 0.49 12.80
C ARG A 9 15.54 0.16 11.32
N THR A 10 14.91 0.85 10.36
CA THR A 10 15.05 0.58 8.91
C THR A 10 16.50 0.58 8.41
N HIS A 11 17.37 1.41 9.02
CA HIS A 11 18.79 1.46 8.68
C HIS A 11 19.51 0.11 8.86
N TYR A 12 18.99 -0.75 9.76
CA TYR A 12 19.49 -2.10 10.00
C TYR A 12 18.97 -3.10 8.97
N TYR A 13 17.75 -2.89 8.44
CA TYR A 13 17.09 -3.78 7.48
C TYR A 13 17.44 -3.46 6.02
N GLU A 14 17.94 -2.26 5.72
CA GLU A 14 18.46 -1.88 4.39
C GLU A 14 19.59 -2.80 3.91
N LYS A 15 20.35 -3.42 4.83
CA LYS A 15 21.47 -4.32 4.51
C LYS A 15 21.04 -5.77 4.20
N ILE A 16 19.78 -6.16 4.39
CA ILE A 16 19.33 -7.55 4.21
C ILE A 16 18.11 -7.58 3.29
N GLY A 17 18.31 -7.96 2.03
CA GLY A 17 17.28 -7.94 0.98
C GLY A 17 15.98 -8.70 1.32
N LYS A 18 16.06 -9.83 2.04
CA LYS A 18 14.86 -10.56 2.54
C LYS A 18 14.10 -9.78 3.61
N ASN A 19 14.80 -9.07 4.50
CA ASN A 19 14.16 -8.25 5.54
C ASN A 19 13.52 -7.00 4.93
N ARG A 20 14.05 -6.46 3.83
CA ARG A 20 13.49 -5.31 3.15
C ARG A 20 12.09 -5.57 2.59
N ASN A 21 11.84 -6.72 1.95
CA ASN A 21 10.49 -7.06 1.46
C ASN A 21 9.47 -7.21 2.61
N LEU A 22 9.90 -7.83 3.73
CA LEU A 22 9.07 -7.95 4.93
C LEU A 22 8.76 -6.57 5.54
N VAL A 23 9.76 -5.69 5.61
CA VAL A 23 9.57 -4.31 6.10
C VAL A 23 8.61 -3.54 5.19
N VAL A 24 8.75 -3.63 3.87
CA VAL A 24 7.84 -2.96 2.92
C VAL A 24 6.41 -3.49 3.08
N SER A 25 6.23 -4.81 3.15
CA SER A 25 4.91 -5.43 3.34
C SER A 25 4.29 -5.02 4.67
N ALA A 26 5.06 -5.01 5.75
CA ALA A 26 4.61 -4.55 7.06
C ALA A 26 4.23 -3.06 7.04
N CYS A 27 5.03 -2.21 6.39
CA CYS A 27 4.73 -0.78 6.27
C CYS A 27 3.47 -0.51 5.45
N LEU A 28 3.23 -1.25 4.36
CA LEU A 28 1.99 -1.17 3.59
C LEU A 28 0.78 -1.55 4.45
N ASN A 29 0.88 -2.64 5.22
CA ASN A 29 -0.18 -3.08 6.11
C ASN A 29 -0.45 -2.06 7.24
N PHE A 30 0.60 -1.50 7.85
CA PHE A 30 0.44 -0.47 8.87
C PHE A 30 -0.16 0.81 8.30
N TRP A 31 0.25 1.23 7.10
CA TRP A 31 -0.32 2.39 6.44
C TRP A 31 -1.82 2.20 6.20
N PHE A 32 -2.20 1.07 5.62
CA PHE A 32 -3.60 0.73 5.37
C PHE A 32 -4.42 0.70 6.66
N CYS A 33 -3.94 0.02 7.69
CA CYS A 33 -4.59 -0.04 8.99
C CYS A 33 -4.75 1.36 9.63
N CYS A 34 -3.75 2.24 9.49
CA CYS A 34 -3.87 3.61 9.98
C CYS A 34 -4.97 4.39 9.24
N LEU A 35 -5.13 4.19 7.93
CA LEU A 35 -6.20 4.81 7.16
C LEU A 35 -7.58 4.30 7.60
N GLU A 36 -7.76 2.99 7.74
CA GLU A 36 -9.01 2.39 8.22
C GLU A 36 -9.44 2.92 9.60
N ASN A 37 -8.47 3.18 10.48
CA ASN A 37 -8.73 3.68 11.83
C ASN A 37 -8.65 5.21 11.94
N SER A 38 -8.63 5.95 10.82
CA SER A 38 -8.56 7.42 10.79
C SER A 38 -7.36 8.02 11.54
N HIS A 39 -6.28 7.25 11.70
CA HIS A 39 -5.02 7.66 12.32
C HIS A 39 -4.12 8.39 11.30
N LEU A 40 -4.60 9.51 10.77
CA LEU A 40 -4.02 10.18 9.59
C LEU A 40 -2.56 10.62 9.78
N ILE A 41 -2.18 11.12 10.96
CA ILE A 41 -0.79 11.50 11.26
C ILE A 41 0.17 10.32 11.08
N TYR A 42 -0.23 9.13 11.53
CA TYR A 42 0.58 7.92 11.36
C TYR A 42 0.53 7.43 9.92
N ALA A 43 -0.62 7.53 9.25
CA ALA A 43 -0.75 7.17 7.84
C ALA A 43 0.23 7.97 6.96
N ASP A 44 0.32 9.29 7.16
CA ASP A 44 1.25 10.15 6.41
C ASP A 44 2.72 9.79 6.68
N TYR A 45 3.05 9.41 7.92
CA TYR A 45 4.40 8.93 8.26
C TYR A 45 4.78 7.66 7.50
N PHE A 46 3.88 6.66 7.45
CA PHE A 46 4.14 5.41 6.71
C PHE A 46 4.20 5.66 5.20
N GLU A 47 3.31 6.48 4.64
CA GLU A 47 3.31 6.85 3.23
C GLU A 47 4.66 7.46 2.80
N MET A 48 5.16 8.46 3.56
CA MET A 48 6.44 9.10 3.27
C MET A 48 7.60 8.10 3.28
N LYS A 49 7.59 7.15 4.22
CA LYS A 49 8.63 6.11 4.32
C LYS A 49 8.55 5.12 3.15
N LEU A 50 7.35 4.68 2.79
CA LEU A 50 7.12 3.77 1.67
C LEU A 50 7.58 4.38 0.33
N LYS A 51 7.32 5.66 0.07
CA LYS A 51 7.82 6.37 -1.12
C LYS A 51 9.35 6.30 -1.26
N LYS A 52 10.08 6.30 -0.14
CA LYS A 52 11.55 6.16 -0.15
C LYS A 52 12.00 4.72 -0.36
N LEU A 53 11.26 3.75 0.17
CA LEU A 53 11.60 2.32 0.10
C LEU A 53 11.31 1.71 -1.28
N LEU A 54 10.26 2.20 -1.97
CA LEU A 54 9.76 1.69 -3.26
C LEU A 54 10.46 2.31 -4.49
N LYS A 55 11.75 2.66 -4.37
CA LYS A 55 12.53 3.20 -5.50
C LYS A 55 12.85 2.17 -6.60
N ASP A 56 12.93 0.89 -6.23
CA ASP A 56 13.21 -0.23 -7.13
C ASP A 56 12.03 -0.49 -8.08
N ASP A 57 12.27 -0.45 -9.40
CA ASP A 57 11.25 -0.62 -10.45
C ASP A 57 10.78 -2.06 -10.66
N THR A 58 11.54 -3.04 -10.17
CA THR A 58 11.18 -4.45 -10.26
C THR A 58 10.08 -4.88 -9.27
N LYS A 59 9.76 -4.05 -8.29
CA LYS A 59 8.79 -4.31 -7.20
C LYS A 59 7.34 -4.02 -7.61
N VAL A 60 6.89 -4.65 -8.69
CA VAL A 60 5.57 -4.40 -9.30
C VAL A 60 4.43 -4.59 -8.29
N PHE A 61 4.44 -5.70 -7.55
CA PHE A 61 3.35 -6.00 -6.60
C PHE A 61 3.25 -4.97 -5.47
N GLU A 62 4.37 -4.64 -4.82
CA GLU A 62 4.38 -3.68 -3.72
C GLU A 62 4.05 -2.26 -4.19
N LYS A 63 4.48 -1.88 -5.40
CA LYS A 63 4.10 -0.59 -6.01
C LYS A 63 2.63 -0.52 -6.35
N SER A 64 2.06 -1.58 -6.91
CA SER A 64 0.63 -1.64 -7.19
C SER A 64 -0.19 -1.62 -5.90
N THR A 65 0.27 -2.32 -4.85
CA THR A 65 -0.33 -2.25 -3.51
C THR A 65 -0.27 -0.84 -2.95
N PHE A 66 0.88 -0.16 -3.07
CA PHE A 66 1.00 1.25 -2.67
C PHE A 66 -0.01 2.14 -3.41
N LYS A 67 -0.14 1.97 -4.73
CA LYS A 67 -1.10 2.74 -5.54
C LYS A 67 -2.55 2.46 -5.20
N PHE A 68 -2.87 1.22 -4.83
CA PHE A 68 -4.19 0.86 -4.35
C PHE A 68 -4.51 1.56 -3.01
N VAL A 69 -3.59 1.48 -2.03
CA VAL A 69 -3.76 2.14 -0.72
C VAL A 69 -3.78 3.67 -0.85
N GLU A 70 -3.02 4.25 -1.78
CA GLU A 70 -3.09 5.67 -2.13
C GLU A 70 -4.48 6.03 -2.67
N GLY A 71 -5.07 5.20 -3.54
CA GLY A 71 -6.45 5.35 -4.00
C GLY A 71 -7.46 5.31 -2.85
N TYR A 72 -7.26 4.43 -1.86
CA TYR A 72 -8.11 4.40 -0.67
C TYR A 72 -7.97 5.66 0.19
N LYS A 73 -6.76 6.21 0.36
CA LYS A 73 -6.56 7.51 1.03
C LYS A 73 -7.36 8.61 0.31
N ILE A 74 -7.25 8.70 -1.02
CA ILE A 74 -8.01 9.67 -1.83
C ILE A 74 -9.53 9.49 -1.65
N TYR A 75 -10.01 8.24 -1.60
CA TYR A 75 -11.41 7.93 -1.34
C TYR A 75 -11.88 8.49 0.01
N LEU A 76 -11.05 8.38 1.06
CA LEU A 76 -11.36 8.85 2.41
C LEU A 76 -11.27 10.38 2.57
N THR A 77 -10.30 11.02 1.91
CA THR A 77 -9.93 12.42 2.24
C THR A 77 -10.29 13.44 1.16
N GLU A 78 -10.51 13.01 -0.08
CA GLU A 78 -10.65 13.92 -1.23
C GLU A 78 -11.93 13.63 -2.03
N SER A 79 -11.93 12.56 -2.80
CA SER A 79 -13.04 12.21 -3.69
C SER A 79 -13.22 10.71 -3.78
N LYS A 80 -14.43 10.25 -3.45
CA LYS A 80 -14.80 8.83 -3.55
C LYS A 80 -14.61 8.29 -4.96
N GLU A 81 -15.04 9.06 -5.97
CA GLU A 81 -14.95 8.66 -7.38
C GLU A 81 -13.49 8.51 -7.84
N SER A 82 -12.62 9.50 -7.55
CA SER A 82 -11.23 9.43 -7.99
C SER A 82 -10.44 8.34 -7.25
N GLY A 83 -10.73 8.14 -5.96
CA GLY A 83 -10.14 7.06 -5.17
C GLY A 83 -10.51 5.68 -5.70
N ILE A 84 -11.81 5.44 -5.96
CA ILE A 84 -12.29 4.19 -6.59
C ILE A 84 -11.64 3.99 -7.96
N LYS A 85 -11.60 5.04 -8.80
CA LYS A 85 -10.97 4.98 -10.11
C LYS A 85 -9.49 4.59 -10.02
N GLN A 86 -8.77 5.12 -9.04
CA GLN A 86 -7.36 4.75 -8.83
C GLN A 86 -7.20 3.30 -8.38
N MET A 87 -8.03 2.81 -7.46
CA MET A 87 -8.02 1.41 -7.03
C MET A 87 -8.38 0.46 -8.18
N ASP A 88 -9.37 0.81 -9.00
CA ASP A 88 -9.81 0.07 -10.18
C ASP A 88 -8.72 -0.02 -11.26
N ASN A 89 -7.94 1.04 -11.47
CA ASN A 89 -6.81 1.01 -12.38
C ASN A 89 -5.76 -0.05 -11.99
N VAL A 90 -5.56 -0.30 -10.69
CA VAL A 90 -4.66 -1.36 -10.21
C VAL A 90 -5.21 -2.75 -10.55
N ILE A 91 -6.52 -2.95 -10.40
CA ILE A 91 -7.20 -4.20 -10.74
C ILE A 91 -7.04 -4.46 -12.24
N LYS A 92 -7.42 -3.49 -13.08
CA LYS A 92 -7.30 -3.55 -14.54
C LYS A 92 -5.88 -3.84 -15.02
N TYR A 93 -4.88 -3.27 -14.36
CA TYR A 93 -3.48 -3.57 -14.67
C TYR A 93 -3.15 -5.06 -14.50
N PHE A 94 -3.58 -5.68 -13.39
CA PHE A 94 -3.34 -7.11 -13.16
C PHE A 94 -4.19 -8.03 -14.04
N GLU A 95 -5.41 -7.60 -14.42
CA GLU A 95 -6.21 -8.29 -15.43
C GLU A 95 -5.52 -8.27 -16.80
N PHE A 96 -4.97 -7.12 -17.20
CA PHE A 96 -4.30 -6.93 -18.48
C PHE A 96 -3.06 -7.82 -18.63
N ILE A 97 -2.27 -8.00 -17.57
CA ILE A 97 -1.10 -8.90 -17.59
C ILE A 97 -1.46 -10.37 -17.26
N GLU A 98 -2.74 -10.72 -17.34
CA GLU A 98 -3.29 -12.06 -17.09
C GLU A 98 -3.03 -12.62 -15.67
N SER A 99 -2.74 -11.76 -14.70
CA SER A 99 -2.54 -12.12 -13.30
C SER A 99 -3.86 -12.16 -12.52
N LYS A 100 -4.77 -13.03 -12.95
CA LYS A 100 -6.16 -13.10 -12.47
C LYS A 100 -6.28 -13.25 -10.95
N SER A 101 -5.44 -14.07 -10.32
CA SER A 101 -5.46 -14.26 -8.87
C SER A 101 -5.13 -12.97 -8.10
N ILE A 102 -4.23 -12.14 -8.64
CA ILE A 102 -3.86 -10.86 -8.01
C ILE A 102 -4.94 -9.81 -8.27
N ALA A 103 -5.52 -9.77 -9.47
CA ALA A 103 -6.66 -8.90 -9.76
C ALA A 103 -7.84 -9.20 -8.81
N LEU A 104 -8.20 -10.47 -8.64
CA LEU A 104 -9.25 -10.90 -7.71
C LEU A 104 -8.94 -10.52 -6.25
N TYR A 105 -7.67 -10.59 -5.84
CA TYR A 105 -7.25 -10.14 -4.51
C TYR A 105 -7.57 -8.65 -4.28
N PHE A 106 -7.21 -7.78 -5.24
CA PHE A 106 -7.51 -6.35 -5.13
C PHE A 106 -9.00 -6.04 -5.28
N GLN A 107 -9.72 -6.76 -6.15
CA GLN A 107 -11.17 -6.61 -6.31
C GLN A 107 -11.91 -6.94 -5.01
N LYS A 108 -11.57 -8.06 -4.38
CA LYS A 108 -12.16 -8.44 -3.09
C LYS A 108 -11.93 -7.34 -2.05
N ARG A 109 -10.70 -6.82 -1.98
CA ARG A 109 -10.35 -5.77 -1.03
C ARG A 109 -11.05 -4.45 -1.33
N LEU A 110 -11.26 -4.10 -2.60
CA LEU A 110 -12.04 -2.93 -2.98
C LEU A 110 -13.48 -3.05 -2.49
N ASN A 111 -14.13 -4.21 -2.71
CA ASN A 111 -15.50 -4.45 -2.26
C ASN A 111 -15.61 -4.33 -0.73
N GLU A 112 -14.67 -4.94 0.02
CA GLU A 112 -14.61 -4.85 1.49
C GLU A 112 -14.50 -3.39 2.03
N LEU A 113 -13.99 -2.46 1.22
CA LEU A 113 -13.77 -1.06 1.61
C LEU A 113 -14.94 -0.12 1.26
N ILE A 114 -15.74 -0.48 0.25
CA ILE A 114 -16.79 0.40 -0.30
C ILE A 114 -18.21 -0.10 -0.02
N ASP A 115 -18.34 -1.32 0.50
CA ASP A 115 -19.61 -1.86 1.01
C ASP A 115 -20.11 -1.09 2.25
#